data_AF-A0A453CJI1-F1
#
_entry.id   AF-A0A453CJI1-F1
#
_cell.length_a   1.000
_cell.length_b   1.000
_cell.length_c   1.000
_cell.angle_alpha   90.00
_cell.angle_beta   90.00
_cell.angle_gamma   90.00
#
_symmetry.space_group_name_H-M   'P 1'
#
loop_
_entity.id
_entity.type
_entity.pdbx_description
1 polymer ?
#
loop_
_entity_poly.entity_id
_entity_poly.type
_entity_poly.pdbx_seq_one_letter_code
_entity_poly.pdbx_strand_id
1 'polypeptide(L)'
;MHVRRVFVIYVDNLLGFMLFSDEDIPVLDDLHRNEVFMKDSLPSWLAYSGYVALSVAAVIIIPMMFREMKWYYVIIAYLLAPALGFCNAYGAGLTDINMAYNYGKVALFILAAWAGKDSGVVAGLVGCGLVKSLVSISADLMHDFKTGHLTLTSPRSMLIAQAIGTAMGCIIGPLTFMLFYKAFDIGNPEGPWKAPYALIYRNMAILGVEGFSALPQHCLQLCYGFFGFAVVANLMRDLLSPKYGRWVPLPMAMGVPFLVGASFAIDMCVGSLVVFVWNMMDRNKAALMVPAVASGLICGDGLWIFPSALLALAKISPPFCMAFRPTH
;
A
#
# COMPACT_ATOMS: atom_id res chain seq x y z
N MET A 1 -25.45 -18.85 -4.52
CA MET A 1 -26.44 -17.95 -3.87
C MET A 1 -25.96 -17.30 -2.57
N HIS A 2 -24.93 -17.82 -1.88
CA HIS A 2 -24.43 -17.23 -0.61
C HIS A 2 -23.34 -16.15 -0.75
N VAL A 3 -22.74 -15.96 -1.93
CA VAL A 3 -21.75 -14.88 -2.19
C VAL A 3 -22.43 -13.55 -2.58
N ARG A 4 -23.71 -13.58 -3.00
CA ARG A 4 -24.49 -12.38 -3.39
C ARG A 4 -25.08 -11.59 -2.21
N ARG A 5 -25.22 -12.20 -1.02
CA ARG A 5 -25.81 -11.51 0.17
C ARG A 5 -24.79 -10.74 1.00
N VAL A 6 -23.50 -11.09 0.93
CA VAL A 6 -22.47 -10.41 1.72
C VAL A 6 -22.19 -8.98 1.22
N PHE A 7 -22.41 -8.73 -0.08
CA PHE A 7 -22.20 -7.41 -0.67
C PHE A 7 -23.35 -6.42 -0.38
N VAL A 8 -24.57 -6.92 -0.20
CA VAL A 8 -25.78 -6.08 0.01
C VAL A 8 -25.95 -5.69 1.49
N ILE A 9 -25.52 -6.53 2.44
CA ILE A 9 -25.67 -6.26 3.88
C ILE A 9 -24.64 -5.23 4.40
N TYR A 10 -23.58 -4.92 3.64
CA TYR A 10 -22.45 -4.14 4.15
C TYR A 10 -22.49 -2.64 3.82
N VAL A 11 -23.34 -2.21 2.89
CA VAL A 11 -23.59 -0.77 2.64
C VAL A 11 -24.48 -0.19 3.74
N ASP A 12 -25.47 -0.96 4.22
CA ASP A 12 -26.41 -0.53 5.27
C ASP A 12 -25.72 -0.26 6.63
N ASN A 13 -24.71 -1.06 7.00
CA ASN A 13 -24.05 -0.93 8.31
C ASN A 13 -22.99 0.18 8.40
N LEU A 14 -22.50 0.70 7.26
CA LEU A 14 -21.55 1.81 7.24
C LEU A 14 -22.25 3.18 7.22
N LEU A 15 -23.51 3.23 6.76
CA LEU A 15 -24.37 4.41 6.76
C LEU A 15 -25.10 4.64 8.09
N GLY A 16 -25.25 3.60 8.92
CA GLY A 16 -25.93 3.68 10.23
C GLY A 16 -25.29 4.60 11.28
N PHE A 17 -24.08 5.14 11.03
CA PHE A 17 -23.41 6.09 11.93
C PHE A 17 -23.61 7.56 11.54
N MET A 18 -24.36 7.83 10.46
CA MET A 18 -24.62 9.17 9.94
C MET A 18 -26.13 9.46 9.87
N LEU A 19 -26.87 9.08 10.93
CA LEU A 19 -28.30 9.32 11.02
C LEU A 19 -28.60 10.75 11.48
N PHE A 20 -28.93 11.62 10.53
CA PHE A 20 -30.08 12.53 10.67
C PHE A 20 -30.70 12.82 9.28
N SER A 21 -31.89 12.24 9.07
CA SER A 21 -32.98 12.67 8.18
C SER A 21 -32.76 12.63 6.64
N ASP A 22 -32.96 11.46 6.03
CA ASP A 22 -33.53 11.24 4.67
C ASP A 22 -33.41 9.74 4.34
N GLU A 23 -34.31 8.88 4.81
CA GLU A 23 -34.16 7.41 4.64
C GLU A 23 -34.66 6.87 3.27
N ASP A 24 -35.52 7.60 2.56
CA ASP A 24 -36.17 7.08 1.34
C ASP A 24 -35.40 7.37 0.04
N ILE A 25 -34.63 8.46 0.00
CA ILE A 25 -33.86 8.91 -1.19
C ILE A 25 -32.53 8.12 -1.36
N PRO A 26 -31.74 7.84 -0.31
CA PRO A 26 -30.48 7.09 -0.43
C PRO A 26 -30.71 5.66 -0.91
N VAL A 27 -31.80 5.03 -0.46
CA VAL A 27 -32.14 3.64 -0.80
C VAL A 27 -32.51 3.52 -2.28
N LEU A 28 -33.23 4.50 -2.85
CA LEU A 28 -33.58 4.50 -4.27
C LEU A 28 -32.36 4.74 -5.16
N ASP A 29 -31.48 5.67 -4.79
CA ASP A 29 -30.23 5.94 -5.51
C ASP A 29 -29.30 4.72 -5.49
N ASP A 30 -29.19 4.02 -4.36
CA ASP A 30 -28.37 2.81 -4.26
C ASP A 30 -28.97 1.63 -5.05
N LEU A 31 -30.29 1.51 -5.11
CA LEU A 31 -30.96 0.53 -5.98
C LEU A 31 -30.66 0.80 -7.46
N HIS A 32 -30.74 2.07 -7.88
CA HIS A 32 -30.39 2.48 -9.25
C HIS A 32 -28.92 2.15 -9.57
N ARG A 33 -27.99 2.55 -8.69
CA ARG A 33 -26.56 2.26 -8.87
C ARG A 33 -26.28 0.76 -8.97
N ASN A 34 -26.96 -0.04 -8.14
CA ASN A 34 -26.86 -1.49 -8.17
C ASN A 34 -27.39 -2.08 -9.49
N GLU A 35 -28.52 -1.58 -9.99
CA GLU A 35 -29.08 -2.05 -11.26
C GLU A 35 -28.13 -1.78 -12.43
N VAL A 36 -27.59 -0.57 -12.52
CA VAL A 36 -26.62 -0.18 -13.56
C VAL A 36 -25.34 -1.01 -13.47
N PHE A 37 -24.80 -1.20 -12.26
CA PHE A 37 -23.59 -2.00 -12.05
C PHE A 37 -23.79 -3.47 -12.42
N MET A 38 -24.94 -4.04 -12.08
CA MET A 38 -25.24 -5.46 -12.33
C MET A 38 -25.55 -5.76 -13.80
N LYS A 39 -26.16 -4.81 -14.52
CA LYS A 39 -26.52 -4.93 -15.95
C LYS A 39 -25.30 -5.19 -16.84
N ASP A 40 -24.18 -4.56 -16.52
CA ASP A 40 -22.91 -4.69 -17.24
C ASP A 40 -21.87 -5.56 -16.51
N SER A 41 -22.30 -6.43 -15.60
CA SER A 41 -21.40 -7.35 -14.91
C SER A 41 -20.63 -8.25 -15.88
N LEU A 42 -19.38 -8.57 -15.51
CA LEU A 42 -18.56 -9.50 -16.28
C LEU A 42 -19.07 -10.94 -16.11
N PRO A 43 -19.08 -11.73 -17.20
CA PRO A 43 -19.31 -13.15 -17.08
C PRO A 43 -18.17 -13.81 -16.29
N SER A 44 -18.53 -14.57 -15.25
CA SER A 44 -17.55 -15.22 -14.35
C SER A 44 -16.62 -16.19 -15.07
N TRP A 45 -17.08 -16.85 -16.14
CA TRP A 45 -16.26 -17.77 -16.93
C TRP A 45 -15.07 -17.05 -17.57
N LEU A 46 -15.24 -15.79 -18.00
CA LEU A 46 -14.20 -14.99 -18.62
C LEU A 46 -13.13 -14.58 -17.60
N ALA A 47 -13.55 -14.27 -16.37
CA ALA A 47 -12.63 -13.96 -15.28
C ALA A 47 -11.78 -15.19 -14.90
N TYR A 48 -12.41 -16.35 -14.74
CA TYR A 48 -11.69 -17.58 -14.40
C TYR A 48 -10.76 -18.04 -15.53
N SER A 49 -11.22 -18.00 -16.79
CA SER A 49 -10.39 -18.41 -17.93
C SER A 49 -9.23 -17.43 -18.15
N GLY A 50 -9.47 -16.13 -18.05
CA GLY A 50 -8.43 -15.10 -18.15
C GLY A 50 -7.40 -15.23 -17.04
N TYR A 51 -7.83 -15.47 -15.81
CA TYR A 51 -6.92 -15.69 -14.68
C TYR A 51 -6.05 -16.93 -14.90
N VAL A 52 -6.63 -18.07 -15.29
CA VAL A 52 -5.89 -19.31 -15.55
C VAL A 52 -4.90 -19.11 -16.70
N ALA A 53 -5.32 -18.51 -17.82
CA ALA A 53 -4.44 -18.27 -18.97
C ALA A 53 -3.25 -17.37 -18.61
N LEU A 54 -3.49 -16.26 -17.91
CA LEU A 54 -2.41 -15.35 -17.48
C LEU A 54 -1.51 -15.98 -16.42
N SER A 55 -2.06 -16.81 -15.52
CA SER A 55 -1.28 -17.55 -14.54
C SER A 55 -0.33 -18.55 -15.22
N VAL A 56 -0.81 -19.29 -16.22
CA VAL A 56 0.03 -20.21 -17.01
C VAL A 56 1.16 -19.45 -17.72
N ALA A 57 0.84 -18.30 -18.35
CA ALA A 57 1.87 -17.46 -18.97
C ALA A 57 2.91 -16.99 -17.94
N ALA A 58 2.49 -16.56 -16.75
CA ALA A 58 3.39 -16.13 -15.69
C ALA A 58 4.28 -17.27 -15.15
N VAL A 59 3.74 -18.48 -15.00
CA VAL A 59 4.49 -19.68 -14.59
C VAL A 59 5.60 -20.03 -15.59
N ILE A 60 5.43 -19.70 -16.87
CA ILE A 60 6.44 -19.94 -17.91
C ILE A 60 7.43 -18.76 -17.97
N ILE A 61 6.95 -17.52 -18.02
CA ILE A 61 7.78 -16.32 -18.25
C ILE A 61 8.66 -16.00 -17.04
N ILE A 62 8.13 -16.08 -15.81
CA ILE A 62 8.88 -15.62 -14.64
C ILE A 62 10.14 -16.46 -14.38
N PRO A 63 10.09 -17.81 -14.44
CA PRO A 63 11.29 -18.63 -14.29
C PRO A 63 12.31 -18.47 -15.43
N MET A 64 11.86 -18.07 -16.64
CA MET A 64 12.77 -17.72 -17.74
C MET A 64 13.53 -16.43 -17.46
N MET A 65 12.87 -15.43 -16.87
CA MET A 65 13.50 -14.17 -16.47
C MET A 65 14.39 -14.33 -15.24
N PHE A 66 13.94 -15.11 -14.25
CA PHE A 66 14.62 -15.31 -12.97
C PHE A 66 14.76 -16.81 -12.69
N ARG A 67 15.89 -17.39 -13.08
CA ARG A 67 16.15 -18.84 -12.95
C ARG A 67 16.06 -19.35 -11.50
N GLU A 68 16.36 -18.48 -10.54
CA GLU A 68 16.24 -18.77 -9.09
C GLU A 68 14.79 -18.96 -8.63
N MET A 69 13.83 -18.41 -9.37
CA MET A 69 12.41 -18.48 -9.07
C MET A 69 11.77 -19.61 -9.88
N LYS A 70 11.85 -20.82 -9.33
CA LYS A 70 11.34 -22.04 -9.97
C LYS A 70 9.82 -22.00 -10.14
N TRP A 71 9.33 -22.67 -11.18
CA TRP A 71 7.92 -22.69 -11.59
C TRP A 71 6.94 -23.04 -10.46
N TYR A 72 7.31 -23.96 -9.56
CA TYR A 72 6.44 -24.37 -8.46
C TYR A 72 6.21 -23.26 -7.42
N TYR A 73 7.17 -22.34 -7.22
CA TYR A 73 6.97 -21.16 -6.37
C TYR A 73 5.94 -20.21 -6.98
N VAL A 74 5.97 -20.03 -8.31
CA VAL A 74 4.97 -19.23 -9.02
C VAL A 74 3.58 -19.83 -8.84
N ILE A 75 3.42 -21.14 -9.05
CA ILE A 75 2.12 -21.82 -8.92
C ILE A 75 1.52 -21.62 -7.53
N ILE A 76 2.32 -21.82 -6.48
CA ILE A 76 1.85 -21.66 -5.10
C ILE A 76 1.48 -20.20 -4.82
N ALA A 77 2.29 -19.25 -5.28
CA ALA A 77 1.99 -17.83 -5.13
C ALA A 77 0.67 -17.46 -5.82
N TYR A 78 0.43 -17.93 -7.05
CA TYR A 78 -0.83 -17.71 -7.75
C TYR A 78 -2.00 -18.43 -7.07
N LEU A 79 -1.83 -19.65 -6.55
CA LEU A 79 -2.90 -20.34 -5.84
C LEU A 79 -3.35 -19.59 -4.57
N LEU A 80 -2.41 -19.00 -3.84
CA LEU A 80 -2.70 -18.25 -2.61
C LEU A 80 -3.12 -16.79 -2.88
N ALA A 81 -2.72 -16.21 -4.00
CA ALA A 81 -2.93 -14.79 -4.29
C ALA A 81 -4.40 -14.35 -4.29
N PRO A 82 -5.38 -15.09 -4.85
CA PRO A 82 -6.79 -14.70 -4.78
C PRO A 82 -7.32 -14.59 -3.35
N ALA A 83 -6.93 -15.51 -2.47
CA ALA A 83 -7.34 -15.47 -1.06
C ALA A 83 -6.75 -14.25 -0.35
N LEU A 84 -5.45 -13.99 -0.54
CA LEU A 84 -4.78 -12.82 0.03
C LEU A 84 -5.31 -11.51 -0.57
N GLY A 85 -5.55 -11.49 -1.88
CA GLY A 85 -6.12 -10.36 -2.61
C GLY A 85 -7.52 -10.02 -2.13
N PHE A 86 -8.37 -11.03 -1.89
CA PHE A 86 -9.69 -10.84 -1.31
C PHE A 86 -9.62 -10.24 0.09
N CYS A 87 -8.80 -10.83 0.99
CA CYS A 87 -8.63 -10.31 2.35
C CYS A 87 -8.11 -8.87 2.36
N ASN A 88 -7.15 -8.55 1.48
CA ASN A 88 -6.62 -7.20 1.37
C ASN A 88 -7.62 -6.22 0.77
N ALA A 89 -8.33 -6.59 -0.29
CA ALA A 89 -9.35 -5.73 -0.90
C ALA A 89 -10.51 -5.46 0.08
N TYR A 90 -10.91 -6.46 0.86
CA TYR A 90 -11.89 -6.30 1.93
C TYR A 90 -11.38 -5.36 3.02
N GLY A 91 -10.15 -5.59 3.51
CA GLY A 91 -9.52 -4.73 4.52
C GLY A 91 -9.36 -3.29 4.03
N ALA A 92 -8.91 -3.10 2.79
CA ALA A 92 -8.78 -1.80 2.15
C ALA A 92 -10.16 -1.12 1.99
N GLY A 93 -11.20 -1.88 1.62
CA GLY A 93 -12.56 -1.34 1.54
C GLY A 93 -13.11 -0.81 2.88
N LEU A 94 -12.68 -1.40 4.01
CA LEU A 94 -13.07 -0.98 5.36
C LEU A 94 -12.21 0.15 5.94
N THR A 95 -10.92 0.13 5.65
CA THR A 95 -9.92 0.98 6.32
C THR A 95 -9.34 2.06 5.42
N ASP A 96 -9.64 2.01 4.12
CA ASP A 96 -9.04 2.82 3.06
C ASP A 96 -7.51 2.65 2.97
N ILE A 97 -6.98 1.54 3.50
CA ILE A 97 -5.54 1.25 3.54
C ILE A 97 -5.25 -0.05 2.79
N ASN A 98 -4.43 0.05 1.74
CA ASN A 98 -3.90 -1.08 1.00
C ASN A 98 -2.65 -1.64 1.68
N MET A 99 -2.73 -2.89 2.14
CA MET A 99 -1.70 -3.56 2.96
C MET A 99 -0.81 -4.51 2.13
N ALA A 100 -0.83 -4.42 0.80
CA ALA A 100 -0.15 -5.34 -0.12
C ALA A 100 1.36 -5.52 0.18
N TYR A 101 2.03 -4.46 0.65
CA TYR A 101 3.44 -4.52 1.05
C TYR A 101 3.69 -5.49 2.21
N ASN A 102 2.77 -5.60 3.16
CA ASN A 102 2.92 -6.51 4.29
C ASN A 102 2.70 -7.97 3.87
N TYR A 103 1.69 -8.23 3.04
CA TYR A 103 1.50 -9.55 2.43
C TYR A 103 2.71 -9.97 1.57
N GLY A 104 3.25 -9.03 0.80
CA GLY A 104 4.49 -9.24 0.03
C GLY A 104 5.67 -9.64 0.92
N LYS A 105 5.89 -8.95 2.05
CA LYS A 105 6.94 -9.30 3.01
C LYS A 105 6.76 -10.67 3.65
N VAL A 106 5.53 -11.09 3.93
CA VAL A 106 5.26 -12.45 4.42
C VAL A 106 5.67 -13.47 3.35
N ALA A 107 5.26 -13.25 2.10
CA ALA A 107 5.68 -14.11 0.98
C ALA A 107 7.21 -14.11 0.78
N LEU A 108 7.85 -12.96 0.97
CA LEU A 108 9.30 -12.81 0.94
C LEU A 108 9.97 -13.75 1.92
N PHE A 109 9.60 -13.71 3.21
CA PHE A 109 10.21 -14.56 4.23
C PHE A 109 9.99 -16.04 3.97
N ILE A 110 8.78 -16.44 3.57
CA ILE A 110 8.44 -17.83 3.28
C ILE A 110 9.26 -18.35 2.09
N LEU A 111 9.28 -17.62 0.97
CA LEU A 111 9.96 -18.06 -0.25
C LEU A 111 11.49 -17.95 -0.12
N ALA A 112 12.00 -16.95 0.59
CA ALA A 112 13.42 -16.82 0.87
C ALA A 112 13.93 -17.98 1.74
N ALA A 113 13.21 -18.31 2.83
CA ALA A 113 13.54 -19.44 3.69
C ALA A 113 13.48 -20.77 2.92
N TRP A 114 12.47 -20.94 2.07
CA TRP A 114 12.26 -22.19 1.35
C TRP A 114 13.26 -22.42 0.22
N ALA A 115 13.64 -21.38 -0.52
CA ALA A 115 14.60 -21.49 -1.62
C ALA A 115 16.06 -21.66 -1.16
N GLY A 116 16.35 -21.47 0.13
CA GLY A 116 17.66 -21.78 0.72
C GLY A 116 18.76 -20.76 0.41
N LYS A 117 20.00 -21.08 0.78
CA LYS A 117 21.12 -20.12 0.79
C LYS A 117 21.55 -19.61 -0.57
N ASP A 118 21.51 -20.46 -1.60
CA ASP A 118 22.06 -20.11 -2.91
C ASP A 118 21.10 -19.26 -3.75
N SER A 119 19.79 -19.49 -3.61
CA SER A 119 18.75 -18.91 -4.47
C SER A 119 17.73 -18.06 -3.71
N GLY A 120 17.72 -18.11 -2.38
CA GLY A 120 16.61 -17.61 -1.57
C GLY A 120 16.44 -16.11 -1.57
N VAL A 121 17.53 -15.34 -1.67
CA VAL A 121 17.43 -13.87 -1.74
C VAL A 121 16.67 -13.42 -2.99
N VAL A 122 17.05 -13.96 -4.16
CA VAL A 122 16.42 -13.59 -5.43
C VAL A 122 15.00 -14.16 -5.51
N ALA A 123 14.82 -15.45 -5.20
CA ALA A 123 13.50 -16.09 -5.22
C ALA A 123 12.51 -15.41 -4.26
N GLY A 124 12.96 -15.04 -3.07
CA GLY A 124 12.16 -14.30 -2.08
C GLY A 124 11.77 -12.90 -2.55
N LEU A 125 12.69 -12.15 -3.16
CA LEU A 125 12.40 -10.81 -3.68
C LEU A 125 11.45 -10.83 -4.87
N VAL A 126 11.65 -11.74 -5.83
CA VAL A 126 10.75 -11.88 -6.98
C VAL A 126 9.37 -12.36 -6.52
N GLY A 127 9.32 -13.35 -5.62
CA GLY A 127 8.08 -13.85 -5.04
C GLY A 127 7.31 -12.79 -4.22
N CYS A 128 8.04 -11.99 -3.44
CA CYS A 128 7.50 -10.80 -2.77
C CYS A 128 6.84 -9.84 -3.75
N GLY A 129 7.55 -9.49 -4.83
CA GLY A 129 7.04 -8.61 -5.87
C GLY A 129 5.79 -9.18 -6.53
N LEU A 130 5.77 -10.48 -6.81
CA LEU A 130 4.63 -11.16 -7.41
C LEU A 130 3.39 -11.08 -6.52
N VAL A 131 3.50 -11.52 -5.26
CA VAL A 131 2.36 -11.52 -4.32
C VAL A 131 1.89 -10.09 -4.05
N LYS A 132 2.83 -9.17 -3.80
CA LYS A 132 2.52 -7.75 -3.60
C LYS A 132 1.70 -7.19 -4.78
N SER A 133 2.15 -7.41 -6.01
CA SER A 133 1.47 -6.88 -7.20
C SER A 133 0.05 -7.41 -7.33
N LEU A 134 -0.15 -8.73 -7.18
CA LEU A 134 -1.48 -9.35 -7.26
C LEU A 134 -2.43 -8.84 -6.16
N VAL A 135 -1.93 -8.74 -4.93
CA VAL A 135 -2.71 -8.28 -3.78
C VAL A 135 -3.03 -6.78 -3.86
N SER A 136 -2.10 -5.97 -4.37
CA SER A 136 -2.32 -4.53 -4.58
C SER A 136 -3.38 -4.28 -5.64
N ILE A 137 -3.21 -4.89 -6.82
CA ILE A 137 -4.14 -4.71 -7.95
C ILE A 137 -5.55 -5.14 -7.57
N SER A 138 -5.71 -6.17 -6.73
CA SER A 138 -7.02 -6.60 -6.24
C SER A 138 -7.73 -5.53 -5.40
N ALA A 139 -6.99 -4.83 -4.53
CA ALA A 139 -7.54 -3.73 -3.73
C ALA A 139 -7.82 -2.52 -4.61
N ASP A 140 -6.86 -2.10 -5.45
CA ASP A 140 -7.00 -0.94 -6.32
C ASP A 140 -8.19 -1.12 -7.29
N LEU A 141 -8.36 -2.31 -7.87
CA LEU A 141 -9.51 -2.68 -8.70
C LEU A 141 -10.85 -2.60 -7.92
N MET A 142 -10.86 -2.93 -6.64
CA MET A 142 -12.05 -2.78 -5.79
C MET A 142 -12.39 -1.30 -5.55
N HIS A 143 -11.40 -0.44 -5.34
CA HIS A 143 -11.60 1.02 -5.26
C HIS A 143 -12.10 1.59 -6.59
N ASP A 144 -11.55 1.14 -7.70
CA ASP A 144 -12.02 1.51 -9.03
C ASP A 144 -13.49 1.11 -9.19
N PHE A 145 -13.87 -0.14 -8.87
CA PHE A 145 -15.26 -0.61 -9.00
C PHE A 145 -16.22 0.17 -8.11
N LYS A 146 -15.81 0.51 -6.89
CA LYS A 146 -16.59 1.36 -5.99
C LYS A 146 -16.78 2.76 -6.59
N THR A 147 -15.73 3.34 -7.15
CA THR A 147 -15.82 4.64 -7.83
C THR A 147 -16.76 4.57 -9.03
N GLY A 148 -16.62 3.55 -9.88
CA GLY A 148 -17.51 3.32 -11.01
C GLY A 148 -18.96 3.12 -10.60
N HIS A 149 -19.22 2.43 -9.49
CA HIS A 149 -20.56 2.27 -8.93
C HIS A 149 -21.16 3.62 -8.49
N LEU A 150 -20.39 4.48 -7.82
CA LEU A 150 -20.84 5.81 -7.38
C LEU A 150 -21.04 6.77 -8.57
N THR A 151 -20.25 6.65 -9.63
CA THR A 151 -20.33 7.50 -10.84
C THR A 151 -21.24 6.92 -11.93
N LEU A 152 -21.99 5.85 -11.65
CA LEU A 152 -22.85 5.13 -12.62
C LEU A 152 -22.09 4.70 -13.90
N THR A 153 -20.79 4.48 -13.79
CA THR A 153 -19.94 4.06 -14.91
C THR A 153 -20.01 2.55 -15.07
N SER A 154 -20.06 2.07 -16.32
CA SER A 154 -20.18 0.64 -16.58
C SER A 154 -18.91 -0.13 -16.17
N PRO A 155 -19.03 -1.26 -15.44
CA PRO A 155 -17.88 -2.06 -15.01
C PRO A 155 -16.99 -2.55 -16.16
N ARG A 156 -17.59 -2.84 -17.32
CA ARG A 156 -16.87 -3.27 -18.53
C ARG A 156 -15.95 -2.19 -19.08
N SER A 157 -16.44 -0.96 -19.20
CA SER A 157 -15.63 0.15 -19.69
C SER A 157 -14.44 0.41 -18.77
N MET A 158 -14.66 0.29 -17.45
CA MET A 158 -13.60 0.48 -16.48
C MET A 158 -12.51 -0.60 -16.57
N LEU A 159 -12.90 -1.86 -16.76
CA LEU A 159 -11.94 -2.95 -16.98
C LEU A 159 -11.16 -2.81 -18.28
N ILE A 160 -11.81 -2.37 -19.36
CA ILE A 160 -11.13 -2.07 -20.63
C ILE A 160 -10.13 -0.93 -20.42
N ALA A 161 -10.53 0.14 -19.73
CA ALA A 161 -9.63 1.25 -19.40
C ALA A 161 -8.42 0.78 -18.58
N GLN A 162 -8.62 -0.10 -17.59
CA GLN A 162 -7.54 -0.66 -16.80
C GLN A 162 -6.64 -1.61 -17.61
N ALA A 163 -7.19 -2.39 -18.54
CA ALA A 163 -6.40 -3.20 -19.45
C ALA A 163 -5.51 -2.33 -20.36
N ILE A 164 -6.06 -1.25 -20.92
CA ILE A 164 -5.31 -0.27 -21.72
C ILE A 164 -4.23 0.40 -20.86
N GLY A 165 -4.59 0.88 -19.67
CA GLY A 165 -3.67 1.51 -18.73
C GLY A 165 -2.54 0.57 -18.30
N THR A 166 -2.85 -0.70 -18.05
CA THR A 166 -1.85 -1.74 -17.76
C THR A 166 -0.92 -1.97 -18.95
N ALA A 167 -1.46 -2.08 -20.16
CA ALA A 167 -0.65 -2.25 -21.38
C ALA A 167 0.29 -1.07 -21.62
N MET A 168 -0.19 0.16 -21.45
CA MET A 168 0.63 1.37 -21.49
C MET A 168 1.70 1.36 -20.39
N GLY A 169 1.32 0.98 -19.16
CA GLY A 169 2.22 0.90 -18.01
C GLY A 169 3.36 -0.11 -18.21
N CYS A 170 3.09 -1.25 -18.85
CA CYS A 170 4.10 -2.25 -19.20
C CYS A 170 5.17 -1.71 -20.17
N ILE A 171 4.87 -0.66 -20.94
CA ILE A 171 5.82 -0.03 -21.86
C ILE A 171 6.48 1.17 -21.17
N ILE A 172 5.68 2.10 -20.66
CA ILE A 172 6.15 3.37 -20.10
C ILE A 172 6.97 3.13 -18.85
N GLY A 173 6.51 2.26 -17.94
CA GLY A 173 7.17 2.01 -16.65
C GLY A 173 8.63 1.56 -16.79
N PRO A 174 8.93 0.47 -17.51
CA PRO A 174 10.31 0.02 -17.74
C PRO A 174 11.17 1.03 -18.49
N LEU A 175 10.61 1.75 -19.48
CA LEU A 175 11.33 2.78 -20.23
C LEU A 175 11.73 3.96 -19.33
N THR A 176 10.81 4.45 -18.51
CA THR A 176 11.08 5.50 -17.52
C THR A 176 12.11 5.01 -16.51
N PHE A 177 11.96 3.80 -15.97
CA PHE A 177 12.96 3.22 -15.07
C PHE A 177 14.36 3.17 -15.72
N MET A 178 14.46 2.69 -16.95
CA MET A 178 15.73 2.62 -17.69
C MET A 178 16.34 4.00 -17.97
N LEU A 179 15.51 5.00 -18.24
CA LEU A 179 15.96 6.38 -18.40
C LEU A 179 16.63 6.89 -17.12
N PHE A 180 15.95 6.76 -15.97
CA PHE A 180 16.49 7.18 -14.68
C PHE A 180 17.74 6.37 -14.29
N TYR A 181 17.71 5.05 -14.50
CA TYR A 181 18.81 4.15 -14.18
C TYR A 181 20.07 4.41 -15.01
N LYS A 182 19.95 4.90 -16.25
CA LYS A 182 21.09 5.28 -17.09
C LYS A 182 21.55 6.73 -16.88
N ALA A 183 20.62 7.63 -16.56
CA ALA A 183 20.91 9.05 -16.41
C ALA A 183 21.52 9.40 -15.04
N PHE A 184 21.16 8.65 -14.00
CA PHE A 184 21.60 8.90 -12.63
C PHE A 184 22.28 7.66 -12.03
N ASP A 185 23.22 7.89 -11.12
CA ASP A 185 23.94 6.84 -10.39
C ASP A 185 23.08 6.29 -9.23
N ILE A 186 21.99 5.60 -9.60
CA ILE A 186 21.00 5.09 -8.66
C ILE A 186 21.58 3.90 -7.89
N GLY A 187 21.56 4.00 -6.56
CA GLY A 187 22.04 2.94 -5.67
C GLY A 187 23.43 3.20 -5.09
N ASN A 188 24.12 4.27 -5.49
CA ASN A 188 25.36 4.69 -4.86
C ASN A 188 25.11 5.16 -3.41
N PRO A 189 25.70 4.52 -2.38
CA PRO A 189 25.52 4.90 -0.98
C PRO A 189 26.03 6.29 -0.62
N GLU A 190 27.00 6.80 -1.38
CA GLU A 190 27.63 8.10 -1.19
C GLU A 190 27.01 9.19 -2.08
N GLY A 191 26.26 8.77 -3.11
CA GLY A 191 25.58 9.67 -4.03
C GLY A 191 24.26 10.22 -3.48
N PRO A 192 23.68 11.23 -4.17
CA PRO A 192 22.35 11.78 -3.83
C PRO A 192 21.21 10.79 -4.14
N TRP A 193 21.40 9.87 -5.10
CA TRP A 193 20.37 8.93 -5.57
C TRP A 193 20.48 7.56 -4.89
N LYS A 194 20.36 7.55 -3.56
CA LYS A 194 20.41 6.30 -2.78
C LYS A 194 19.17 5.45 -3.05
N ALA A 195 19.31 4.13 -2.98
CA ALA A 195 18.21 3.17 -3.08
C ALA A 195 17.88 2.53 -1.72
N PRO A 196 17.40 3.30 -0.71
CA PRO A 196 17.26 2.82 0.67
C PRO A 196 16.30 1.64 0.76
N TYR A 197 15.18 1.67 0.03
CA TYR A 197 14.22 0.56 0.02
C TYR A 197 14.82 -0.73 -0.56
N ALA A 198 15.68 -0.65 -1.58
CA ALA A 198 16.33 -1.84 -2.14
C ALA A 198 17.22 -2.54 -1.10
N LEU A 199 17.95 -1.77 -0.29
CA LEU A 199 18.76 -2.28 0.81
C LEU A 199 17.91 -2.94 1.89
N ILE A 200 16.79 -2.31 2.26
CA ILE A 200 15.86 -2.86 3.27
C ILE A 200 15.31 -4.21 2.81
N TYR A 201 14.77 -4.29 1.58
CA TYR A 201 14.20 -5.53 1.06
C TYR A 201 15.26 -6.62 0.86
N ARG A 202 16.47 -6.27 0.41
CA ARG A 202 17.60 -7.19 0.32
C ARG A 202 17.94 -7.78 1.69
N ASN A 203 18.06 -6.94 2.71
CA ASN A 203 18.37 -7.40 4.07
C ASN A 203 17.24 -8.24 4.67
N MET A 204 15.97 -7.93 4.38
CA MET A 204 14.85 -8.79 4.74
C MET A 204 14.93 -10.16 4.07
N ALA A 205 15.35 -10.21 2.80
CA ALA A 205 15.49 -11.46 2.06
C ALA A 205 16.66 -12.31 2.59
N ILE A 206 17.80 -11.68 2.91
CA ILE A 206 18.92 -12.33 3.60
C ILE A 206 18.46 -12.88 4.95
N LEU A 207 17.71 -12.10 5.72
CA LEU A 207 17.15 -12.54 7.00
C LEU A 207 16.19 -13.74 6.83
N GLY A 208 15.39 -13.76 5.77
CA GLY A 208 14.54 -14.91 5.44
C GLY A 208 15.35 -16.18 5.14
N VAL A 209 16.50 -16.04 4.51
CA VAL A 209 17.41 -17.16 4.18
C VAL A 209 18.18 -17.66 5.40
N GLU A 210 18.80 -16.75 6.15
CA GLU A 210 19.68 -17.07 7.28
C GLU A 210 18.90 -17.34 8.57
N GLY A 211 17.61 -16.99 8.59
CA GLY A 211 16.73 -17.16 9.74
C GLY A 211 17.06 -16.21 10.89
N PHE A 212 16.44 -16.47 12.05
CA PHE A 212 16.55 -15.59 13.21
C PHE A 212 17.97 -15.43 13.78
N SER A 213 18.91 -16.30 13.40
CA SER A 213 20.33 -16.20 13.76
C SER A 213 21.06 -15.01 13.15
N ALA A 214 20.54 -14.43 12.06
CA ALA A 214 21.11 -13.24 11.42
C ALA A 214 20.68 -11.92 12.07
N LEU A 215 19.76 -11.96 13.04
CA LEU A 215 19.31 -10.76 13.73
C LEU A 215 20.37 -10.26 14.72
N PRO A 216 20.57 -8.92 14.82
CA PRO A 216 21.40 -8.34 15.86
C PRO A 216 20.99 -8.80 17.27
N GLN A 217 21.97 -8.86 18.18
CA GLN A 217 21.71 -9.19 19.59
C GLN A 217 20.61 -8.27 20.15
N HIS A 218 19.68 -8.86 20.91
CA HIS A 218 18.49 -8.21 21.49
C HIS A 218 17.40 -7.73 20.50
N CYS A 219 17.56 -7.89 19.19
CA CYS A 219 16.54 -7.42 18.23
C CYS A 219 15.17 -8.09 18.46
N LEU A 220 15.14 -9.42 18.67
CA LEU A 220 13.89 -10.13 18.99
C LEU A 220 13.26 -9.67 20.30
N GLN A 221 14.06 -9.37 21.32
CA GLN A 221 13.56 -8.86 22.60
C GLN A 221 12.90 -7.50 22.43
N LEU A 222 13.49 -6.62 21.61
CA LEU A 222 12.89 -5.33 21.24
C LEU A 222 11.62 -5.52 20.40
N CYS A 223 11.61 -6.45 19.43
CA CYS A 223 10.40 -6.76 18.65
C CYS A 223 9.26 -7.23 19.54
N TYR A 224 9.50 -8.15 20.47
CA TYR A 224 8.49 -8.59 21.43
C TYR A 224 8.07 -7.47 22.39
N GLY A 225 9.01 -6.62 22.83
CA GLY A 225 8.73 -5.46 23.66
C GLY A 225 7.81 -4.45 22.96
N PHE A 226 8.13 -4.05 21.72
CA PHE A 226 7.31 -3.14 20.94
C PHE A 226 5.98 -3.75 20.50
N PHE A 227 5.95 -5.05 20.20
CA PHE A 227 4.70 -5.76 19.94
C PHE A 227 3.81 -5.78 21.17
N GLY A 228 4.37 -6.09 22.34
CA GLY A 228 3.67 -6.02 23.62
C GLY A 228 3.16 -4.61 23.92
N PHE A 229 4.00 -3.59 23.74
CA PHE A 229 3.60 -2.19 23.86
C PHE A 229 2.45 -1.85 22.90
N ALA A 230 2.51 -2.30 21.64
CA ALA A 230 1.47 -2.02 20.66
C ALA A 230 0.15 -2.70 21.02
N VAL A 231 0.18 -3.96 21.47
CA VAL A 231 -1.01 -4.68 21.94
C VAL A 231 -1.61 -3.98 23.16
N VAL A 232 -0.78 -3.65 24.16
CA VAL A 232 -1.23 -2.97 25.38
C VAL A 232 -1.80 -1.59 25.07
N ALA A 233 -1.13 -0.78 24.25
CA ALA A 233 -1.60 0.55 23.88
C ALA A 233 -2.93 0.49 23.12
N ASN A 234 -3.08 -0.41 22.14
CA ASN A 234 -4.36 -0.55 21.44
C ASN A 234 -5.46 -1.07 22.37
N LEU A 235 -5.17 -2.05 23.22
CA LEU A 235 -6.14 -2.57 24.19
C LEU A 235 -6.55 -1.51 25.22
N MET A 236 -5.61 -0.69 25.71
CA MET A 236 -5.90 0.44 26.57
C MET A 236 -6.80 1.45 25.86
N ARG A 237 -6.54 1.75 24.59
CA ARG A 237 -7.39 2.66 23.80
C ARG A 237 -8.82 2.15 23.69
N ASP A 238 -8.99 0.85 23.47
CA ASP A 238 -10.32 0.23 23.26
C ASP A 238 -11.10 0.02 24.57
N LEU A 239 -10.41 -0.24 25.69
CA LEU A 239 -11.04 -0.45 27.00
C LEU A 239 -11.26 0.84 27.81
N LEU A 240 -10.47 1.89 27.58
CA LEU A 240 -10.60 3.16 28.28
C LEU A 240 -11.78 3.97 27.75
N SER A 241 -12.42 4.75 28.62
CA SER A 241 -13.48 5.66 28.20
C SER A 241 -12.96 6.68 27.18
N PRO A 242 -13.82 7.24 26.30
CA PRO A 242 -13.40 8.11 25.19
C PRO A 242 -12.55 9.32 25.60
N LYS A 243 -12.69 9.78 26.86
CA LYS A 243 -11.89 10.87 27.43
C LYS A 243 -10.42 10.50 27.62
N TYR A 244 -10.12 9.26 28.01
CA TYR A 244 -8.76 8.79 28.25
C TYR A 244 -8.17 8.08 27.02
N GLY A 245 -9.00 7.35 26.27
CA GLY A 245 -8.59 6.66 25.04
C GLY A 245 -8.05 7.61 23.96
N ARG A 246 -8.48 8.88 23.93
CA ARG A 246 -7.99 9.88 22.97
C ARG A 246 -6.52 10.27 23.17
N TRP A 247 -5.95 10.05 24.35
CA TRP A 247 -4.57 10.37 24.67
C TRP A 247 -3.60 9.21 24.46
N VAL A 248 -4.13 8.01 24.19
CA VAL A 248 -3.31 6.82 24.00
C VAL A 248 -2.60 6.92 22.65
N PRO A 249 -1.26 6.78 22.62
CA PRO A 249 -0.51 6.87 21.37
C PRO A 249 -0.89 5.71 20.44
N LEU A 250 -0.95 6.00 19.15
CA LEU A 250 -1.24 5.04 18.10
C LEU A 250 0.06 4.38 17.63
N PRO A 251 0.32 3.10 17.98
CA PRO A 251 1.60 2.45 17.67
C PRO A 251 1.88 2.39 16.16
N MET A 252 0.83 2.21 15.35
CA MET A 252 0.93 2.24 13.89
C MET A 252 1.42 3.59 13.37
N ALA A 253 0.87 4.70 13.88
CA ALA A 253 1.28 6.05 13.46
C ALA A 253 2.72 6.36 13.91
N MET A 254 3.13 5.87 15.08
CA MET A 254 4.50 6.01 15.57
C MET A 254 5.52 5.25 14.72
N GLY A 255 5.14 4.11 14.15
CA GLY A 255 6.05 3.25 13.37
C GLY A 255 6.40 3.79 11.98
N VAL A 256 5.53 4.59 11.35
CA VAL A 256 5.74 5.05 9.96
C VAL A 256 7.00 5.90 9.81
N PRO A 257 7.28 6.92 10.65
CA PRO A 257 8.48 7.73 10.51
C PRO A 257 9.79 6.97 10.74
N PHE A 258 9.79 5.89 11.55
CA PHE A 258 10.98 5.05 11.72
C PHE A 258 11.38 4.33 10.42
N LEU A 259 10.42 4.11 9.51
CA LEU A 259 10.67 3.46 8.22
C LEU A 259 10.99 4.46 7.11
N VAL A 260 10.30 5.60 7.08
CA VAL A 260 10.40 6.59 5.99
C VAL A 260 11.49 7.62 6.24
N GLY A 261 11.67 8.05 7.50
CA GLY A 261 12.65 9.05 7.89
C GLY A 261 12.05 10.15 8.78
N ALA A 262 12.94 10.94 9.40
CA ALA A 262 12.54 12.00 10.32
C ALA A 262 11.82 13.18 9.63
N SER A 263 12.07 13.42 8.34
CA SER A 263 11.35 14.43 7.55
C SER A 263 9.84 14.17 7.56
N PHE A 264 9.44 12.91 7.39
CA PHE A 264 8.05 12.49 7.41
C PHE A 264 7.38 12.76 8.78
N ALA A 265 8.08 12.54 9.90
CA ALA A 265 7.56 12.88 11.23
C ALA A 265 7.30 14.38 11.40
N ILE A 266 8.19 15.23 10.87
CA ILE A 266 8.04 16.69 10.93
C ILE A 266 6.82 17.11 10.11
N ASP A 267 6.67 16.56 8.91
CA ASP A 267 5.57 16.79 8.00
C ASP A 267 4.21 16.41 8.61
N MET A 268 4.13 15.20 9.20
CA MET A 268 2.94 14.78 9.95
C MET A 268 2.62 15.73 11.13
N CYS A 269 3.64 16.18 11.87
CA CYS A 269 3.47 17.06 13.03
C CYS A 269 2.91 18.43 12.60
N VAL A 270 3.52 19.05 11.60
CA VAL A 270 3.09 20.35 11.07
C VAL A 270 1.70 20.24 10.44
N GLY A 271 1.45 19.23 9.60
CA GLY A 271 0.14 19.01 9.01
C GLY A 271 -0.96 18.81 10.06
N SER A 272 -0.66 18.06 11.13
CA SER A 272 -1.59 17.87 12.25
C SER A 272 -1.84 19.16 13.04
N LEU A 273 -0.81 19.99 13.24
CA LEU A 273 -0.93 21.30 13.90
C LEU A 273 -1.84 22.24 13.08
N VAL A 274 -1.66 22.29 11.76
CA VAL A 274 -2.50 23.10 10.87
C VAL A 274 -3.97 22.67 10.97
N VAL A 275 -4.24 21.35 10.90
CA VAL A 275 -5.59 20.80 11.06
C VAL A 275 -6.16 21.09 12.45
N PHE A 276 -5.34 21.05 13.50
CA PHE A 276 -5.76 21.34 14.86
C PHE A 276 -6.18 22.82 15.02
N VAL A 277 -5.37 23.76 14.53
CA VAL A 277 -5.69 25.19 14.54
C VAL A 277 -6.94 25.48 13.72
N TRP A 278 -7.07 24.86 12.54
CA TRP A 278 -8.25 25.04 11.70
C TRP A 278 -9.53 24.52 12.37
N ASN A 279 -9.45 23.39 13.07
CA ASN A 279 -10.57 22.86 13.86
C ASN A 279 -10.96 23.76 15.03
N MET A 280 -10.03 24.53 15.59
CA MET A 280 -10.33 25.53 16.62
C MET A 280 -11.02 26.77 16.06
N MET A 281 -10.75 27.13 14.79
CA MET A 281 -11.35 28.30 14.14
C MET A 281 -12.71 28.00 13.50
N ASP A 282 -12.79 26.95 12.68
CA ASP A 282 -13.99 26.57 11.93
C ASP A 282 -13.97 25.07 11.62
N ARG A 283 -14.79 24.31 12.36
CA ARG A 283 -14.89 22.85 12.23
C ARG A 283 -15.42 22.39 10.87
N ASN A 284 -16.30 23.17 10.25
CA ASN A 284 -16.95 22.76 8.99
C ASN A 284 -15.98 22.93 7.82
N LYS A 285 -15.21 24.03 7.79
CA LYS A 285 -14.15 24.21 6.80
C LYS A 285 -12.96 23.27 7.04
N ALA A 286 -12.65 22.97 8.29
CA ALA A 286 -11.58 22.01 8.63
C ALA A 286 -11.84 20.65 7.99
N ALA A 287 -13.06 20.11 8.12
CA ALA A 287 -13.43 18.80 7.59
C ALA A 287 -13.20 18.68 6.07
N LEU A 288 -13.46 19.75 5.31
CA LEU A 288 -13.25 19.78 3.85
C LEU A 288 -11.78 19.94 3.45
N MET A 289 -10.97 20.57 4.31
CA MET A 289 -9.56 20.87 4.03
C MET A 289 -8.61 19.78 4.56
N VAL A 290 -9.04 18.93 5.49
CA VAL A 290 -8.23 17.82 6.03
C VAL A 290 -7.65 16.92 4.92
N PRO A 291 -8.39 16.48 3.89
CA PRO A 291 -7.83 15.64 2.84
C PRO A 291 -6.72 16.34 2.04
N ALA A 292 -6.86 17.65 1.78
CA ALA A 292 -5.87 18.44 1.07
C ALA A 292 -4.59 18.68 1.91
N VAL A 293 -4.75 18.94 3.21
CA VAL A 293 -3.63 19.07 4.14
C VAL A 293 -2.92 17.72 4.34
N ALA A 294 -3.68 16.63 4.45
CA ALA A 294 -3.13 15.30 4.56
C ALA A 294 -2.35 14.88 3.30
N SER A 295 -2.88 15.15 2.11
CA SER A 295 -2.18 14.80 0.87
C SER A 295 -0.92 15.64 0.65
N GLY A 296 -0.95 16.95 0.93
CA GLY A 296 0.18 17.85 0.67
C GLY A 296 1.23 17.88 1.77
N LEU A 297 0.82 18.03 3.04
CA LEU A 297 1.71 18.26 4.18
C LEU A 297 2.00 17.00 5.00
N ILE A 298 1.19 15.94 4.91
CA ILE A 298 1.40 14.70 5.69
C ILE A 298 1.98 13.59 4.80
N CYS A 299 1.49 13.44 3.57
CA CYS A 299 1.92 12.37 2.65
C CYS A 299 2.79 12.84 1.47
N GLY A 300 2.77 14.13 1.13
CA GLY A 300 3.32 14.66 -0.12
C GLY A 300 4.73 15.25 -0.04
N ASP A 301 5.38 15.18 1.13
CA ASP A 301 6.66 15.85 1.42
C ASP A 301 6.66 17.35 1.03
N GLY A 302 5.49 17.99 1.06
CA GLY A 302 5.29 19.34 0.51
C GLY A 302 6.16 20.40 1.19
N LEU A 303 6.49 20.22 2.47
CA LEU A 303 7.35 21.15 3.21
C LEU A 303 8.80 21.17 2.69
N TRP A 304 9.27 20.06 2.14
CA TRP A 304 10.65 19.92 1.68
C TRP A 304 10.77 20.04 0.16
N ILE A 305 9.87 19.39 -0.57
CA ILE A 305 9.93 19.34 -2.03
C ILE A 305 9.60 20.72 -2.62
N PHE A 306 8.59 21.42 -2.12
CA PHE A 306 8.16 22.70 -2.71
C PHE A 306 9.26 23.79 -2.64
N PRO A 307 9.90 24.07 -1.49
CA PRO A 307 11.01 25.01 -1.45
C PRO A 307 12.21 24.55 -2.28
N SER A 308 12.53 23.25 -2.26
CA SER A 308 13.65 22.72 -3.06
C SER A 308 13.43 22.89 -4.56
N ALA A 309 12.20 22.68 -5.04
CA ALA A 309 11.83 22.89 -6.44
C ALA A 309 11.90 24.37 -6.83
N LEU A 310 11.47 25.27 -5.94
CA LEU A 310 11.54 26.71 -6.18
C LEU A 310 12.98 27.24 -6.22
N LEU A 311 13.85 26.74 -5.32
CA LEU A 311 15.28 27.02 -5.32
C LEU A 311 15.99 26.46 -6.57
N ALA A 312 15.61 25.25 -7.00
CA ALA A 312 16.12 24.65 -8.22
C ALA A 312 15.70 25.44 -9.48
N LEU A 313 14.44 25.88 -9.55
CA LEU A 313 13.94 26.74 -10.63
C LEU A 313 14.62 28.11 -10.65
N ALA A 314 14.91 28.67 -9.47
CA ALA A 314 15.67 29.91 -9.33
C ALA A 314 17.17 29.76 -9.64
N LYS A 315 17.64 28.54 -9.99
CA LYS A 315 19.06 28.19 -10.21
C LYS A 315 19.97 28.59 -9.04
N ILE A 316 19.42 28.67 -7.84
CA ILE A 316 20.18 28.97 -6.63
C ILE A 316 20.91 27.69 -6.26
N SER A 317 22.23 27.67 -6.45
CA SER A 317 23.06 26.58 -5.96
C SER A 317 22.99 26.54 -4.42
N PRO A 318 22.86 25.36 -3.80
CA PRO A 318 22.86 25.26 -2.35
C PRO A 318 24.16 25.89 -1.81
N PRO A 319 24.07 26.88 -0.90
CA PRO A 319 25.25 27.61 -0.43
C PRO A 319 26.21 26.73 0.37
N PHE A 320 25.76 25.56 0.84
CA PHE A 320 26.58 24.57 1.54
C PHE A 320 26.12 23.14 1.21
N CYS A 321 27.05 22.29 0.80
CA CYS A 321 26.85 20.83 0.84
C CYS A 321 26.83 20.38 2.31
N MET A 322 25.65 20.26 2.92
CA MET A 322 25.53 19.52 4.19
C MET A 322 25.63 18.03 3.90
N ALA A 323 26.86 17.54 3.79
CA ALA A 323 27.15 16.13 3.94
C ALA A 323 27.15 15.80 5.44
N PHE A 324 26.07 15.18 5.93
CA PHE A 324 26.13 14.50 7.23
C PHE A 324 27.06 13.31 7.08
N ARG A 325 28.33 13.50 7.43
CA ARG A 325 29.28 12.39 7.56
C ARG A 325 28.73 11.45 8.65
N PRO A 326 28.69 10.13 8.41
CA PRO A 326 28.46 9.19 9.49
C PRO A 326 29.60 9.33 10.50
N THR A 327 29.27 9.70 11.73
CA THR A 327 30.18 9.56 12.86
C THR A 327 30.22 8.09 13.27
N HIS A 328 31.28 7.41 12.82
CA HIS A 328 31.73 6.06 13.22
C HIS A 328 30.86 4.86 12.83
#